data_AF-A0A2P5MKZ3-F1
#
_entry.id   AF-A0A2P5MKZ3-F1
#
_cell.length_a   1.000
_cell.length_b   1.000
_cell.length_c   1.000
_cell.angle_alpha   90.00
_cell.angle_beta   90.00
_cell.angle_gamma   90.00
#
_symmetry.space_group_name_H-M   'P 1'
#
loop_
_entity.id
_entity.type
_entity.pdbx_description
1 polymer ?
#
loop_
_entity_poly.entity_id
_entity_poly.type
_entity_poly.pdbx_seq_one_letter_code
_entity_poly.pdbx_strand_id
1 'polypeptide(L)'
;MKYISEFRQQDVAKQLAGAIAQAADTGRHYRLMEFCGGHTHAIFRYGVQDLMPGNVEFIHGPGCPVCVLPVGRIDNAIQLVEQHGVILCTYADLMRVPASGRQSLLKAKAAGGDIRMVYSTQDALRIARENPGRQVVFFAIGFETTTPPTAVAIKQAQAEGLANFSVFCNHVLTPSAMQAILEAPVPVAIDAFLGPSHVSTIIGSKPYQAFAGHYRKPIVIAGFEPLDVMQSALMLIRQLNDGRCEVENEYSRAVTCDGNVKAQVLTAEVL
;
A
#
# COMPACT_ATOMS: atom_id res chain seq x y z
N MET A 1 0.69 -22.89 -2.13
CA MET A 1 -0.40 -22.05 -2.68
C MET A 1 -1.00 -22.77 -3.88
N LYS A 2 -2.27 -23.16 -3.80
CA LYS A 2 -2.92 -24.13 -4.71
C LYS A 2 -3.37 -23.55 -6.07
N TYR A 3 -2.98 -22.31 -6.41
CA TYR A 3 -3.55 -21.57 -7.56
C TYR A 3 -2.53 -20.80 -8.43
N ILE A 4 -1.24 -20.77 -8.08
CA ILE A 4 -0.23 -19.96 -8.80
C ILE A 4 -0.10 -20.38 -10.27
N SER A 5 -0.25 -21.68 -10.57
CA SER A 5 -0.17 -22.21 -11.92
C SER A 5 -1.37 -21.81 -12.79
N GLU A 6 -2.54 -21.66 -12.20
CA GLU A 6 -3.79 -21.33 -12.90
C GLU A 6 -3.85 -19.85 -13.28
N PHE A 7 -3.40 -18.96 -12.37
CA PHE A 7 -3.34 -17.52 -12.62
C PHE A 7 -2.15 -17.06 -13.49
N ARG A 8 -1.39 -18.00 -14.06
CA ARG A 8 -0.25 -17.75 -14.96
C ARG A 8 -0.35 -18.52 -16.26
N GLN A 9 -1.53 -19.05 -16.58
CA GLN A 9 -1.75 -19.77 -17.83
C GLN A 9 -1.77 -18.81 -19.01
N GLN A 10 -0.87 -19.05 -19.97
CA GLN A 10 -0.72 -18.22 -21.16
C GLN A 10 -2.00 -18.17 -22.01
N ASP A 11 -2.74 -19.28 -22.10
CA ASP A 11 -3.95 -19.34 -22.91
C ASP A 11 -5.07 -18.49 -22.32
N VAL A 12 -5.23 -18.51 -21.00
CA VAL A 12 -6.20 -17.67 -20.30
C VAL A 12 -5.82 -16.19 -20.44
N ALA A 13 -4.53 -15.86 -20.33
CA ALA A 13 -4.05 -14.49 -20.57
C ALA A 13 -4.37 -14.00 -22.00
N LYS A 14 -4.16 -14.84 -23.03
CA LYS A 14 -4.49 -14.51 -24.42
C LYS A 14 -5.99 -14.30 -24.63
N GLN A 15 -6.82 -15.18 -24.06
CA GLN A 15 -8.28 -15.03 -24.12
C GLN A 15 -8.73 -13.73 -23.47
N LEU A 16 -8.16 -13.40 -22.31
CA LEU A 16 -8.49 -12.19 -21.58
C LEU A 16 -8.01 -10.92 -22.30
N ALA A 17 -6.82 -10.94 -22.89
CA ALA A 17 -6.33 -9.87 -23.77
C ALA A 17 -7.27 -9.67 -24.97
N GLY A 18 -7.74 -10.76 -25.59
CA GLY A 18 -8.74 -10.70 -26.66
C GLY A 18 -10.06 -10.08 -26.21
N ALA A 19 -10.55 -10.45 -25.02
CA ALA A 19 -11.76 -9.87 -24.44
C ALA A 19 -11.61 -8.39 -24.11
N ILE A 20 -10.43 -7.96 -23.62
CA ILE A 20 -10.10 -6.56 -23.38
C ILE A 20 -10.08 -5.78 -24.69
N ALA A 21 -9.44 -6.32 -25.73
CA ALA A 21 -9.39 -5.68 -27.05
C ALA A 21 -10.78 -5.54 -27.69
N GLN A 22 -11.68 -6.50 -27.47
CA GLN A 22 -13.06 -6.42 -27.94
C GLN A 22 -13.90 -5.42 -27.13
N ALA A 23 -13.64 -5.30 -25.82
CA ALA A 23 -14.38 -4.40 -24.96
C ALA A 23 -13.89 -2.95 -25.05
N ALA A 24 -12.62 -2.71 -25.38
CA ALA A 24 -12.05 -1.37 -25.48
C ALA A 24 -12.61 -0.64 -26.72
N ASP A 25 -13.29 0.48 -26.48
CA ASP A 25 -13.72 1.40 -27.53
C ASP A 25 -12.48 2.10 -28.11
N THR A 26 -12.27 1.94 -29.42
CA THR A 26 -11.12 2.52 -30.13
C THR A 26 -11.14 4.05 -30.18
N GLY A 27 -12.31 4.68 -29.98
CA GLY A 27 -12.46 6.13 -29.88
C GLY A 27 -12.11 6.70 -28.51
N ARG A 28 -11.84 5.83 -27.51
CA ARG A 28 -11.58 6.23 -26.13
C ARG A 28 -10.17 5.83 -25.70
N HIS A 29 -9.56 6.65 -24.84
CA HIS A 29 -8.36 6.28 -24.09
C HIS A 29 -8.74 5.92 -22.66
N TYR A 30 -8.17 4.84 -22.13
CA TYR A 30 -8.44 4.33 -20.79
C TYR A 30 -7.20 4.50 -19.91
N ARG A 31 -7.29 5.37 -18.91
CA ARG A 31 -6.21 5.63 -17.95
C ARG A 31 -6.54 4.99 -16.62
N LEU A 32 -6.00 3.80 -16.39
CA LEU A 32 -6.32 2.97 -15.23
C LEU A 32 -5.20 3.11 -14.20
N MET A 33 -5.43 3.83 -13.11
CA MET A 33 -4.43 4.01 -12.08
C MET A 33 -4.41 2.83 -11.10
N GLU A 34 -3.26 2.20 -10.91
CA GLU A 34 -3.05 1.28 -9.79
C GLU A 34 -2.48 2.03 -8.58
N PHE A 35 -2.84 1.56 -7.38
CA PHE A 35 -2.38 2.13 -6.11
C PHE A 35 -1.70 1.05 -5.25
N CYS A 36 -0.84 0.22 -5.83
CA CYS A 36 -0.15 -0.79 -5.05
C CYS A 36 1.15 -1.23 -5.71
N GLY A 37 2.28 -1.14 -4.99
CA GLY A 37 3.57 -1.63 -5.49
C GLY A 37 3.54 -3.10 -5.96
N GLY A 38 2.64 -3.92 -5.41
CA GLY A 38 2.42 -5.30 -5.88
C GLY A 38 1.78 -5.36 -7.27
N HIS A 39 0.85 -4.46 -7.60
CA HIS A 39 0.29 -4.32 -8.94
C HIS A 39 1.32 -3.77 -9.91
N THR A 40 2.07 -2.73 -9.53
CA THR A 40 3.20 -2.24 -10.32
C THR A 40 4.15 -3.38 -10.66
N HIS A 41 4.54 -4.18 -9.65
CA HIS A 41 5.42 -5.32 -9.84
C HIS A 41 4.82 -6.33 -10.82
N ALA A 42 3.55 -6.70 -10.67
CA ALA A 42 2.89 -7.65 -11.56
C ALA A 42 2.84 -7.14 -13.02
N ILE A 43 2.48 -5.87 -13.22
CA ILE A 43 2.39 -5.25 -14.53
C ILE A 43 3.73 -5.32 -15.26
N PHE A 44 4.82 -4.90 -14.61
CA PHE A 44 6.15 -4.91 -15.21
C PHE A 44 6.76 -6.31 -15.31
N ARG A 45 6.64 -7.13 -14.27
CA ARG A 45 7.29 -8.46 -14.21
C ARG A 45 6.73 -9.40 -15.27
N TYR A 46 5.44 -9.29 -15.57
CA TYR A 46 4.73 -10.18 -16.50
C TYR A 46 4.35 -9.51 -17.82
N GLY A 47 4.74 -8.26 -18.05
CA GLY A 47 4.46 -7.54 -19.31
C GLY A 47 2.96 -7.35 -19.54
N VAL A 48 2.17 -7.09 -18.50
CA VAL A 48 0.70 -6.97 -18.63
C VAL A 48 0.34 -5.81 -19.56
N GLN A 49 1.08 -4.71 -19.53
CA GLN A 49 0.90 -3.56 -20.43
C GLN A 49 1.04 -3.96 -21.91
N ASP A 50 1.93 -4.90 -22.24
CA ASP A 50 2.15 -5.36 -23.63
C ASP A 50 1.00 -6.21 -24.17
N LEU A 51 0.13 -6.71 -23.28
CA LEU A 51 -1.07 -7.46 -23.62
C LEU A 51 -2.32 -6.55 -23.76
N MET A 52 -2.19 -5.27 -23.44
CA MET A 52 -3.28 -4.30 -23.54
C MET A 52 -3.34 -3.67 -24.94
N PRO A 53 -4.53 -3.28 -25.43
CA PRO A 53 -4.65 -2.39 -26.58
C PRO A 53 -3.90 -1.07 -26.37
N GLY A 54 -3.41 -0.45 -27.45
CA GLY A 54 -2.61 0.78 -27.37
C GLY A 54 -3.32 2.01 -26.79
N ASN A 55 -4.65 1.95 -26.63
CA ASN A 55 -5.46 2.97 -25.97
C ASN A 55 -5.78 2.65 -24.49
N VAL A 56 -5.18 1.62 -23.90
CA VAL A 56 -5.32 1.25 -22.49
C VAL A 56 -3.97 1.40 -21.80
N GLU A 57 -3.89 2.33 -20.85
CA GLU A 57 -2.69 2.71 -20.13
C GLU A 57 -2.86 2.46 -18.64
N PHE A 58 -1.89 1.77 -18.03
CA PHE A 58 -1.76 1.72 -16.58
C PHE A 58 -0.97 2.93 -16.06
N ILE A 59 -1.57 3.70 -15.15
CA ILE A 59 -0.89 4.77 -14.43
C ILE A 59 -0.42 4.23 -13.08
N HIS A 60 0.86 4.43 -12.75
CA HIS A 60 1.44 3.98 -11.50
C HIS A 60 1.27 5.03 -10.40
N GLY A 61 0.32 4.79 -9.51
CA GLY A 61 0.04 5.67 -8.38
C GLY A 61 1.06 5.52 -7.24
N PRO A 62 0.95 6.36 -6.20
CA PRO A 62 1.87 6.37 -5.07
C PRO A 62 1.58 5.24 -4.06
N GLY A 63 1.50 4.00 -4.54
CA GLY A 63 1.21 2.79 -3.75
C GLY A 63 2.41 2.26 -2.94
N CYS A 64 3.41 3.10 -2.65
CA CYS A 64 4.58 2.78 -1.85
C CYS A 64 4.65 3.72 -0.64
N PRO A 65 4.38 3.24 0.59
CA PRO A 65 4.28 4.11 1.76
C PRO A 65 5.62 4.76 2.14
N VAL A 66 6.71 4.06 1.87
CA VAL A 66 8.08 4.58 2.07
C VAL A 66 8.40 5.70 1.09
N CYS A 67 7.93 5.59 -0.15
CA CYS A 67 8.21 6.54 -1.22
C CYS A 67 7.48 7.87 -1.04
N VAL A 68 6.33 7.86 -0.36
CA VAL A 68 5.53 9.05 -0.05
C VAL A 68 5.83 9.66 1.31
N LEU A 69 6.74 9.06 2.08
CA LEU A 69 7.09 9.55 3.40
C LEU A 69 7.80 10.91 3.28
N PRO A 70 7.31 11.98 3.95
CA PRO A 70 8.00 13.27 3.90
C PRO A 70 9.42 13.17 4.45
N VAL A 71 10.38 13.76 3.75
CA VAL A 71 11.80 13.79 4.12
C VAL A 71 12.02 14.20 5.58
N GLY A 72 11.28 15.21 6.06
CA GLY A 72 11.36 15.69 7.45
C GLY A 72 11.02 14.63 8.51
N ARG A 73 10.24 13.58 8.17
CA ARG A 73 9.99 12.46 9.10
C ARG A 73 11.24 11.60 9.29
N ILE A 74 12.02 11.42 8.25
CA ILE A 74 13.30 10.71 8.31
C ILE A 74 14.33 11.56 9.07
N ASP A 75 14.35 12.87 8.84
CA ASP A 75 15.18 13.80 9.61
C ASP A 75 14.90 13.71 11.11
N ASN A 76 13.62 13.71 11.50
CA ASN A 76 13.21 13.51 12.89
C ASN A 76 13.66 12.15 13.46
N ALA A 77 13.59 11.08 12.67
CA ALA A 77 14.06 9.76 13.10
C ALA A 77 15.58 9.72 13.31
N ILE A 78 16.35 10.41 12.45
CA ILE A 78 17.79 10.59 12.63
C ILE A 78 18.07 11.40 13.91
N GLN A 79 17.34 12.49 14.13
CA GLN A 79 17.47 13.32 15.32
C GLN A 79 17.22 12.52 16.62
N LEU A 80 16.21 11.64 16.64
CA LEU A 80 15.94 10.75 17.78
C LEU A 80 17.17 9.90 18.14
N VAL A 81 17.87 9.38 17.13
CA VAL A 81 19.06 8.55 17.34
C VAL A 81 20.24 9.39 17.82
N GLU A 82 20.51 10.51 17.14
CA GLU A 82 21.70 11.33 17.38
C GLU A 82 21.63 12.14 18.67
N GLN A 83 20.47 12.70 19.00
CA GLN A 83 20.32 13.64 20.12
C GLN A 83 19.74 12.98 21.37
N HIS A 84 18.95 11.92 21.21
CA HIS A 84 18.27 11.26 22.33
C HIS A 84 18.81 9.85 22.61
N GLY A 85 19.77 9.35 21.81
CA GLY A 85 20.44 8.08 22.07
C GLY A 85 19.51 6.86 22.07
N VAL A 86 18.38 6.93 21.35
CA VAL A 86 17.40 5.84 21.29
C VAL A 86 17.92 4.66 20.47
N ILE A 87 17.32 3.48 20.67
CA ILE A 87 17.41 2.36 19.73
C ILE A 87 16.28 2.52 18.72
N LEU A 88 16.60 2.91 17.49
CA LEU A 88 15.59 3.07 16.45
C LEU A 88 15.39 1.75 15.70
N CYS A 89 14.20 1.20 15.75
CA CYS A 89 13.81 0.02 14.99
C CYS A 89 13.07 0.45 13.72
N THR A 90 13.49 -0.05 12.56
CA THR A 90 12.88 0.30 11.26
C THR A 90 12.87 -0.89 10.31
N TYR A 91 11.95 -0.91 9.34
CA TYR A 91 12.06 -1.82 8.20
C TYR A 91 13.26 -1.45 7.31
N ALA A 92 13.76 -2.44 6.57
CA ALA A 92 15.01 -2.31 5.80
C ALA A 92 14.89 -1.37 4.59
N ASP A 93 13.69 -1.25 4.02
CA ASP A 93 13.38 -0.38 2.88
C ASP A 93 13.64 1.12 3.18
N LEU A 94 13.38 1.56 4.40
CA LEU A 94 13.64 2.93 4.86
C LEU A 94 15.14 3.26 5.02
N MET A 95 16.02 2.27 5.15
CA MET A 95 17.42 2.49 5.52
C MET A 95 18.16 3.41 4.54
N ARG A 96 17.81 3.32 3.25
CA ARG A 96 18.49 4.02 2.16
C ARG A 96 17.73 5.24 1.64
N VAL A 97 16.55 5.53 2.20
CA VAL A 97 15.75 6.66 1.73
C VAL A 97 16.49 7.97 2.04
N PRO A 98 16.64 8.87 1.05
CA PRO A 98 17.32 10.14 1.25
C PRO A 98 16.62 11.00 2.30
N ALA A 99 17.40 11.52 3.24
CA ALA A 99 17.01 12.55 4.19
C ALA A 99 17.63 13.91 3.79
N SER A 100 17.35 14.96 4.55
CA SER A 100 17.95 16.28 4.32
C SER A 100 19.49 16.23 4.41
N GLY A 101 20.17 17.15 3.73
CA GLY A 101 21.63 17.22 3.76
C GLY A 101 22.33 15.97 3.21
N ARG A 102 21.67 15.20 2.33
CA ARG A 102 22.16 13.91 1.79
C ARG A 102 22.35 12.85 2.89
N GLN A 103 21.65 12.96 4.02
CA GLN A 103 21.68 11.93 5.07
C GLN A 103 20.77 10.73 4.72
N SER A 104 20.84 9.70 5.55
CA SER A 104 19.90 8.57 5.57
C SER A 104 20.04 7.81 6.89
N LEU A 105 19.07 6.95 7.23
CA LEU A 105 19.19 6.07 8.40
C LEU A 105 20.43 5.17 8.34
N LEU A 106 20.83 4.73 7.14
CA LEU A 106 22.06 3.97 6.96
C LEU A 106 23.32 4.78 7.31
N LYS A 107 23.34 6.08 6.95
CA LYS A 107 24.46 6.96 7.30
C LYS A 107 24.50 7.29 8.79
N ALA A 108 23.34 7.58 9.39
CA ALA A 108 23.23 7.79 10.83
C ALA A 108 23.69 6.55 11.62
N LYS A 109 23.36 5.34 11.13
CA LYS A 109 23.87 4.08 11.69
C LYS A 109 25.39 3.98 11.58
N ALA A 110 25.95 4.29 10.41
CA ALA A 110 27.40 4.27 10.19
C ALA A 110 28.16 5.31 11.04
N ALA A 111 27.51 6.42 11.41
CA ALA A 111 28.02 7.44 12.30
C ALA A 111 27.94 7.05 13.80
N GLY A 112 27.49 5.84 14.13
CA GLY A 112 27.42 5.32 15.51
C GLY A 112 26.01 5.23 16.09
N GLY A 113 24.97 5.64 15.34
CA GLY A 113 23.59 5.51 15.77
C GLY A 113 23.12 4.05 15.91
N ASP A 114 22.41 3.74 17.00
CA ASP A 114 21.84 2.39 17.20
C ASP A 114 20.51 2.25 16.44
N ILE A 115 20.64 1.95 15.14
CA ILE A 115 19.51 1.69 14.25
C ILE A 115 19.47 0.20 13.91
N ARG A 116 18.35 -0.46 14.18
CA ARG A 116 18.16 -1.91 13.99
C ARG A 116 17.09 -2.18 12.96
N MET A 117 17.45 -2.94 11.94
CA MET A 117 16.48 -3.42 10.96
C MET A 117 15.63 -4.53 11.58
N VAL A 118 14.32 -4.44 11.41
CA VAL A 118 13.35 -5.42 11.89
C VAL A 118 12.51 -5.96 10.75
N TYR A 119 12.00 -7.18 10.89
CA TYR A 119 11.03 -7.76 9.96
C TYR A 119 9.60 -7.58 10.44
N SER A 120 9.41 -7.41 11.75
CA SER A 120 8.09 -7.30 12.37
C SER A 120 8.09 -6.36 13.57
N THR A 121 6.90 -5.97 14.01
CA THR A 121 6.73 -5.21 15.25
C THR A 121 7.12 -6.01 16.49
N GLN A 122 7.08 -7.35 16.41
CA GLN A 122 7.51 -8.25 17.48
C GLN A 122 9.02 -8.22 17.70
N ASP A 123 9.81 -8.02 16.64
CA ASP A 123 11.26 -7.81 16.78
C ASP A 123 11.57 -6.54 17.56
N ALA A 124 10.83 -5.45 17.31
CA ALA A 124 10.99 -4.20 18.04
C ALA A 124 10.61 -4.34 19.52
N LEU A 125 9.54 -5.06 19.84
CA LEU A 125 9.19 -5.40 21.22
C LEU A 125 10.25 -6.26 21.91
N ARG A 126 10.79 -7.27 21.21
CA ARG A 126 11.88 -8.09 21.74
C ARG A 126 13.10 -7.23 22.05
N ILE A 127 13.47 -6.31 21.16
CA ILE A 127 14.56 -5.36 21.40
C ILE A 127 14.28 -4.49 22.64
N ALA A 128 13.04 -4.02 22.83
CA ALA A 128 12.65 -3.27 24.02
C ALA A 128 12.82 -4.07 25.32
N ARG A 129 12.40 -5.34 25.33
CA ARG A 129 12.60 -6.26 26.48
C ARG A 129 14.07 -6.50 26.80
N GLU A 130 14.90 -6.66 25.76
CA GLU A 130 16.34 -6.90 25.89
C GLU A 130 17.12 -5.66 26.33
N ASN A 131 16.52 -4.46 26.27
CA ASN A 131 17.20 -3.17 26.54
C ASN A 131 16.38 -2.27 27.49
N PRO A 132 16.04 -2.71 28.71
CA PRO A 132 15.11 -1.99 29.59
C PRO A 132 15.61 -0.59 30.02
N GLY A 133 16.92 -0.36 30.00
CA GLY A 133 17.53 0.93 30.34
C GLY A 133 17.60 1.94 29.18
N ARG A 134 17.08 1.60 27.99
CA ARG A 134 17.14 2.47 26.81
C ARG A 134 15.77 2.57 26.15
N GLN A 135 15.47 3.76 25.63
CA GLN A 135 14.27 3.97 24.83
C GLN A 135 14.41 3.26 23.48
N VAL A 136 13.41 2.45 23.15
CA VAL A 136 13.28 1.77 21.87
C VAL A 136 12.13 2.40 21.10
N VAL A 137 12.45 3.01 19.97
CA VAL A 137 11.46 3.67 19.11
C VAL A 137 11.27 2.84 17.85
N PHE A 138 10.06 2.35 17.61
CA PHE A 138 9.69 1.74 16.34
C PHE A 138 9.23 2.82 15.36
N PHE A 139 9.96 2.99 14.26
CA PHE A 139 9.60 3.90 13.18
C PHE A 139 8.55 3.23 12.30
N ALA A 140 7.28 3.37 12.70
CA ALA A 140 6.17 2.70 12.07
C ALA A 140 5.80 3.40 10.76
N ILE A 141 5.81 2.63 9.67
CA ILE A 141 5.46 3.07 8.33
C ILE A 141 4.56 2.02 7.67
N GLY A 142 3.76 2.47 6.71
CA GLY A 142 2.97 1.61 5.85
C GLY A 142 1.50 2.03 5.80
N PHE A 143 0.79 1.41 4.86
CA PHE A 143 -0.65 1.60 4.70
C PHE A 143 -1.43 0.78 5.74
N GLU A 144 -2.72 0.63 5.52
CA GLU A 144 -3.65 -0.05 6.42
C GLU A 144 -3.27 -1.50 6.71
N THR A 145 -2.45 -2.14 5.86
CA THR A 145 -1.91 -3.50 6.10
C THR A 145 -0.93 -3.58 7.25
N THR A 146 -0.21 -2.50 7.57
CA THR A 146 0.81 -2.48 8.63
C THR A 146 0.32 -1.81 9.91
N THR A 147 -0.81 -1.09 9.86
CA THR A 147 -1.41 -0.47 11.06
C THR A 147 -1.82 -1.50 12.15
N PRO A 148 -2.42 -2.67 11.85
CA PRO A 148 -2.87 -3.57 12.90
C PRO A 148 -1.71 -4.23 13.66
N PRO A 149 -0.62 -4.73 13.01
CA PRO A 149 0.56 -5.19 13.73
C PRO A 149 1.20 -4.13 14.64
N THR A 150 1.15 -2.85 14.26
CA THR A 150 1.59 -1.74 15.11
C THR A 150 0.68 -1.57 16.32
N ALA A 151 -0.64 -1.58 16.13
CA ALA A 151 -1.61 -1.50 17.23
C ALA A 151 -1.49 -2.68 18.21
N VAL A 152 -1.29 -3.91 17.69
CA VAL A 152 -0.98 -5.09 18.51
C VAL A 152 0.25 -4.84 19.36
N ALA A 153 1.34 -4.32 18.77
CA ALA A 153 2.58 -4.12 19.51
C ALA A 153 2.44 -3.07 20.63
N ILE A 154 1.70 -1.99 20.39
CA ILE A 154 1.43 -0.98 21.43
C ILE A 154 0.65 -1.60 22.60
N LYS A 155 -0.42 -2.36 22.32
CA LYS A 155 -1.18 -3.05 23.37
C LYS A 155 -0.34 -4.07 24.14
N GLN A 156 0.50 -4.82 23.43
CA GLN A 156 1.39 -5.80 24.07
C GLN A 156 2.41 -5.10 24.99
N ALA A 157 3.02 -4.01 24.54
CA ALA A 157 3.92 -3.21 25.36
C ALA A 157 3.22 -2.68 26.61
N GLN A 158 1.97 -2.21 26.48
CA GLN A 158 1.18 -1.75 27.62
C GLN A 158 0.86 -2.90 28.60
N ALA A 159 0.43 -4.06 28.10
CA ALA A 159 0.10 -5.22 28.93
C ALA A 159 1.33 -5.76 29.70
N GLU A 160 2.51 -5.64 29.11
CA GLU A 160 3.78 -6.05 29.72
C GLU A 160 4.43 -4.96 30.58
N GLY A 161 3.89 -3.74 30.61
CA GLY A 161 4.49 -2.61 31.31
C GLY A 161 5.82 -2.14 30.71
N LEU A 162 6.04 -2.33 29.40
CA LEU A 162 7.24 -1.87 28.70
C LEU A 162 7.24 -0.35 28.52
N ALA A 163 7.63 0.36 29.57
CA ALA A 163 7.69 1.82 29.58
C ALA A 163 8.72 2.41 28.59
N ASN A 164 9.67 1.61 28.11
CA ASN A 164 10.73 2.03 27.21
C ASN A 164 10.40 1.81 25.72
N PHE A 165 9.18 1.38 25.37
CA PHE A 165 8.77 1.20 23.98
C PHE A 165 7.91 2.37 23.51
N SER A 166 8.24 2.92 22.33
CA SER A 166 7.43 3.95 21.69
C SER A 166 7.31 3.72 20.19
N VAL A 167 6.22 4.21 19.61
CA VAL A 167 5.99 4.16 18.17
C VAL A 167 6.04 5.58 17.62
N PHE A 168 6.94 5.81 16.68
CA PHE A 168 6.89 7.00 15.84
C PHE A 168 6.00 6.70 14.64
N CYS A 169 4.71 7.03 14.76
CA CYS A 169 3.68 6.69 13.78
C CYS A 169 3.77 7.56 12.53
N ASN A 170 3.99 6.91 11.38
CA ASN A 170 3.99 7.52 10.05
C ASN A 170 3.13 6.69 9.08
N HIS A 171 2.10 6.02 9.60
CA HIS A 171 1.15 5.30 8.76
C HIS A 171 0.37 6.25 7.84
N VAL A 172 -0.01 5.74 6.68
CA VAL A 172 -0.73 6.49 5.65
C VAL A 172 -2.03 5.78 5.33
N LEU A 173 -3.09 6.54 5.01
CA LEU A 173 -4.37 6.00 4.60
C LEU A 173 -4.50 6.05 3.08
N THR A 174 -4.87 4.93 2.47
CA THR A 174 -4.98 4.77 1.03
C THR A 174 -6.11 5.62 0.45
N PRO A 175 -7.36 5.60 0.95
CA PRO A 175 -8.42 6.45 0.40
C PRO A 175 -8.08 7.94 0.45
N SER A 176 -7.42 8.40 1.53
CA SER A 176 -6.97 9.79 1.67
C SER A 176 -5.89 10.16 0.66
N ALA A 177 -4.94 9.25 0.39
CA ALA A 177 -3.92 9.47 -0.62
C ALA A 177 -4.52 9.48 -2.04
N MET A 178 -5.50 8.62 -2.33
CA MET A 178 -6.23 8.64 -3.60
C MET A 178 -6.99 9.96 -3.79
N GLN A 179 -7.65 10.45 -2.74
CA GLN A 179 -8.35 11.74 -2.74
C GLN A 179 -7.38 12.90 -3.04
N ALA A 180 -6.23 12.93 -2.37
CA ALA A 180 -5.23 13.98 -2.59
C ALA A 180 -4.72 14.06 -4.04
N ILE A 181 -4.68 12.94 -4.78
CA ILE A 181 -4.31 12.93 -6.21
C ILE A 181 -5.36 13.63 -7.06
N LEU A 182 -6.64 13.35 -6.79
CA LEU A 182 -7.76 13.92 -7.56
C LEU A 182 -7.99 15.41 -7.23
N GLU A 183 -7.65 15.83 -6.03
CA GLU A 183 -7.77 17.21 -5.55
C GLU A 183 -6.50 18.04 -5.79
N ALA A 184 -5.46 17.44 -6.40
CA ALA A 184 -4.22 18.13 -6.69
C ALA A 184 -4.46 19.33 -7.64
N PRO A 185 -3.76 20.47 -7.45
CA PRO A 185 -3.92 21.65 -8.30
C PRO A 185 -3.66 21.37 -9.79
N VAL A 186 -2.76 20.43 -10.08
CA VAL A 186 -2.51 19.92 -11.43
C VAL A 186 -3.25 18.61 -11.57
N PRO A 187 -4.34 18.57 -12.37
CA PRO A 187 -5.16 17.37 -12.48
C PRO A 187 -4.38 16.27 -13.22
N VAL A 188 -4.36 15.08 -12.64
CA VAL A 188 -3.89 13.87 -13.31
C VAL A 188 -5.08 13.27 -14.07
N ALA A 189 -4.90 13.02 -15.37
CA ALA A 189 -5.93 12.39 -16.18
C ALA A 189 -6.08 10.92 -15.78
N ILE A 190 -7.06 10.63 -14.91
CA ILE A 190 -7.35 9.27 -14.42
C ILE A 190 -8.79 8.96 -14.74
N ASP A 191 -9.03 7.81 -15.39
CA ASP A 191 -10.38 7.37 -15.74
C ASP A 191 -10.95 6.43 -14.67
N ALA A 192 -10.12 5.57 -14.09
CA ALA A 192 -10.52 4.63 -13.05
C ALA A 192 -9.34 4.11 -12.22
N PHE A 193 -9.64 3.36 -11.15
CA PHE A 193 -8.61 2.80 -10.26
C PHE A 193 -8.66 1.28 -10.14
N LEU A 194 -7.48 0.66 -10.15
CA LEU A 194 -7.29 -0.66 -9.55
C LEU A 194 -7.10 -0.47 -8.04
N GLY A 195 -8.11 -0.89 -7.28
CA GLY A 195 -8.11 -0.83 -5.82
C GLY A 195 -7.07 -1.76 -5.22
N PRO A 196 -6.33 -1.34 -4.18
CA PRO A 196 -5.22 -2.11 -3.61
C PRO A 196 -5.70 -3.37 -2.91
N SER A 197 -5.12 -4.53 -3.22
CA SER A 197 -5.65 -5.82 -2.75
C SER A 197 -5.53 -5.99 -1.23
N HIS A 198 -4.31 -6.04 -0.68
CA HIS A 198 -4.11 -6.30 0.74
C HIS A 198 -4.64 -5.19 1.65
N VAL A 199 -4.62 -3.92 1.20
CA VAL A 199 -5.27 -2.84 1.96
C VAL A 199 -6.76 -3.13 2.09
N SER A 200 -7.40 -3.55 1.00
CA SER A 200 -8.83 -3.90 0.99
C SER A 200 -9.16 -5.13 1.82
N THR A 201 -8.22 -6.04 2.11
CA THR A 201 -8.49 -7.13 3.07
C THR A 201 -8.62 -6.61 4.51
N ILE A 202 -8.01 -5.46 4.81
CA ILE A 202 -8.16 -4.78 6.10
C ILE A 202 -9.41 -3.92 6.11
N ILE A 203 -9.55 -2.98 5.17
CA ILE A 203 -10.60 -1.95 5.23
C ILE A 203 -11.91 -2.34 4.53
N GLY A 204 -11.90 -3.43 3.76
CA GLY A 204 -13.04 -3.87 2.96
C GLY A 204 -13.24 -3.05 1.69
N SER A 205 -14.30 -3.36 0.94
CA SER A 205 -14.66 -2.60 -0.26
C SER A 205 -15.50 -1.34 0.04
N LYS A 206 -16.16 -1.32 1.19
CA LYS A 206 -17.10 -0.24 1.58
C LYS A 206 -16.48 1.16 1.57
N PRO A 207 -15.26 1.42 2.09
CA PRO A 207 -14.69 2.77 2.10
C PRO A 207 -14.51 3.39 0.71
N TYR A 208 -14.31 2.55 -0.32
CA TYR A 208 -14.16 3.03 -1.70
C TYR A 208 -15.48 3.45 -2.34
N GLN A 209 -16.64 3.06 -1.79
CA GLN A 209 -17.94 3.36 -2.39
C GLN A 209 -18.22 4.87 -2.40
N ALA A 210 -17.92 5.54 -1.28
CA ALA A 210 -18.06 6.99 -1.18
C ALA A 210 -17.13 7.71 -2.18
N PHE A 211 -15.91 7.21 -2.33
CA PHE A 211 -14.94 7.73 -3.30
C PHE A 211 -15.44 7.58 -4.75
N ALA A 212 -15.88 6.38 -5.13
CA ALA A 212 -16.34 6.10 -6.50
C ALA A 212 -17.58 6.94 -6.86
N GLY A 213 -18.52 7.10 -5.92
CA GLY A 213 -19.69 7.95 -6.09
C GLY A 213 -19.37 9.44 -6.18
N HIS A 214 -18.48 9.94 -5.31
CA HIS A 214 -18.13 11.35 -5.24
C HIS A 214 -17.30 11.81 -6.45
N TYR A 215 -16.22 11.11 -6.76
CA TYR A 215 -15.31 11.50 -7.85
C TYR A 215 -15.74 10.97 -9.22
N ARG A 216 -16.79 10.15 -9.28
CA ARG A 216 -17.28 9.51 -10.52
C ARG A 216 -16.15 8.71 -11.21
N LYS A 217 -15.38 7.96 -10.41
CA LYS A 217 -14.29 7.09 -10.87
C LYS A 217 -14.56 5.67 -10.40
N PRO A 218 -14.81 4.70 -11.30
CA PRO A 218 -15.01 3.32 -10.89
C PRO A 218 -13.73 2.75 -10.27
N ILE A 219 -13.91 1.79 -9.37
CA ILE A 219 -12.82 1.09 -8.69
C ILE A 219 -13.07 -0.41 -8.82
N VAL A 220 -12.05 -1.15 -9.22
CA VAL A 220 -12.07 -2.62 -9.12
C VAL A 220 -10.95 -3.04 -8.19
N ILE A 221 -11.31 -3.68 -7.08
CA ILE A 221 -10.32 -4.23 -6.13
C ILE A 221 -9.73 -5.48 -6.77
N ALA A 222 -8.45 -5.39 -7.11
CA ALA A 222 -7.75 -6.39 -7.93
C ALA A 222 -6.79 -7.21 -7.08
N GLY A 223 -6.68 -8.53 -7.32
CA GLY A 223 -5.59 -9.35 -6.78
C GLY A 223 -4.20 -8.98 -7.36
N PHE A 224 -3.16 -9.76 -7.03
CA PHE A 224 -1.76 -9.45 -7.42
C PHE A 224 -1.20 -10.31 -8.55
N GLU A 225 -1.92 -11.36 -8.96
CA GLU A 225 -1.47 -12.16 -10.09
C GLU A 225 -1.80 -11.42 -11.41
N PRO A 226 -1.04 -11.65 -12.49
CA PRO A 226 -1.23 -10.90 -13.74
C PRO A 226 -2.66 -11.03 -14.30
N LEU A 227 -3.29 -12.21 -14.16
CA LEU A 227 -4.68 -12.40 -14.59
C LEU A 227 -5.68 -11.63 -13.73
N ASP A 228 -5.42 -11.42 -12.43
CA ASP A 228 -6.27 -10.59 -11.57
C ASP A 228 -6.29 -9.14 -12.07
N VAL A 229 -5.10 -8.62 -12.42
CA VAL A 229 -4.91 -7.26 -12.95
C VAL A 229 -5.62 -7.11 -14.30
N MET A 230 -5.43 -8.07 -15.21
CA MET A 230 -6.09 -8.06 -16.52
C MET A 230 -7.61 -8.15 -16.40
N GLN A 231 -8.12 -9.02 -15.51
CA GLN A 231 -9.56 -9.18 -15.29
C GLN A 231 -10.16 -7.90 -14.72
N SER A 232 -9.44 -7.26 -13.80
CA SER A 232 -9.83 -5.98 -13.23
C SER A 232 -9.85 -4.86 -14.28
N ALA A 233 -8.87 -4.84 -15.19
CA ALA A 233 -8.85 -3.90 -16.31
C ALA A 233 -10.06 -4.10 -17.24
N LEU A 234 -10.41 -5.35 -17.57
CA LEU A 234 -11.62 -5.65 -18.35
C LEU A 234 -12.89 -5.16 -17.66
N MET A 235 -13.01 -5.38 -16.35
CA MET A 235 -14.16 -4.92 -15.55
C MET A 235 -14.26 -3.39 -15.56
N LEU A 236 -13.14 -2.69 -15.37
CA LEU A 236 -13.07 -1.23 -15.44
C LEU A 236 -13.45 -0.69 -16.82
N ILE A 237 -12.94 -1.27 -17.89
CA ILE A 237 -13.27 -0.86 -19.27
C ILE A 237 -14.77 -0.97 -19.53
N ARG A 238 -15.40 -2.07 -19.11
CA ARG A 238 -16.85 -2.25 -19.24
C ARG A 238 -17.61 -1.20 -18.44
N GLN A 239 -17.27 -0.98 -17.17
CA GLN A 239 -17.91 0.06 -16.36
C GLN A 239 -17.78 1.45 -17.02
N LEU A 240 -16.59 1.78 -17.52
CA LEU A 240 -16.34 3.04 -18.18
C LEU A 240 -17.20 3.21 -19.44
N ASN A 241 -17.34 2.16 -20.25
CA ASN A 241 -18.18 2.19 -21.45
C ASN A 241 -19.67 2.31 -21.13
N ASP A 242 -20.11 1.65 -20.06
CA ASP A 242 -21.49 1.68 -19.57
C ASP A 242 -21.82 2.98 -18.81
N GLY A 243 -20.83 3.84 -18.56
CA GLY A 243 -21.00 5.05 -17.75
C GLY A 243 -21.23 4.78 -16.26
N ARG A 244 -20.91 3.57 -15.78
CA ARG A 244 -20.99 3.16 -14.37
C ARG A 244 -19.78 3.68 -13.58
N CYS A 245 -20.01 3.95 -12.28
CA CYS A 245 -18.97 4.41 -11.34
C CYS A 245 -19.11 3.64 -10.03
N GLU A 246 -18.93 2.32 -10.09
CA GLU A 246 -19.16 1.42 -8.97
C GLU A 246 -17.84 0.86 -8.42
N VAL A 247 -17.92 0.29 -7.22
CA VAL A 247 -16.85 -0.51 -6.65
C VAL A 247 -17.17 -1.97 -6.89
N GLU A 248 -16.38 -2.64 -7.73
CA GLU A 248 -16.47 -4.08 -7.92
C GLU A 248 -15.27 -4.78 -7.27
N ASN A 249 -15.44 -6.05 -6.91
CA ASN A 249 -14.42 -6.82 -6.18
C ASN A 249 -14.01 -8.05 -6.99
N GLU A 250 -12.94 -7.91 -7.76
CA GLU A 250 -12.31 -9.03 -8.46
C GLU A 250 -11.63 -9.97 -7.44
N TYR A 251 -11.03 -9.39 -6.39
CA TYR A 251 -10.33 -10.13 -5.34
C TYR A 251 -11.24 -10.74 -4.26
N SER A 252 -12.41 -11.23 -4.66
CA SER A 252 -13.47 -11.81 -3.80
C SER A 252 -13.02 -12.99 -2.94
N ARG A 253 -11.94 -13.68 -3.35
CA ARG A 253 -11.31 -14.77 -2.58
C ARG A 253 -10.65 -14.32 -1.27
N ALA A 254 -10.41 -13.03 -1.09
CA ALA A 254 -9.73 -12.49 0.09
C ALA A 254 -10.39 -11.22 0.67
N VAL A 255 -11.14 -10.47 -0.14
CA VAL A 255 -11.75 -9.19 0.27
C VAL A 255 -13.25 -9.36 0.47
N THR A 256 -13.74 -8.91 1.61
CA THR A 256 -15.16 -8.79 1.95
C THR A 256 -15.61 -7.32 1.90
N CYS A 257 -16.91 -7.07 2.00
CA CYS A 257 -17.45 -5.71 2.06
C CYS A 257 -16.90 -4.92 3.26
N ASP A 258 -16.91 -5.55 4.44
CA ASP A 258 -16.51 -4.92 5.70
C ASP A 258 -15.01 -5.09 6.02
N GLY A 259 -14.28 -5.89 5.26
CA GLY A 259 -12.87 -6.19 5.51
C GLY A 259 -12.66 -6.94 6.83
N ASN A 260 -11.53 -6.68 7.49
CA ASN A 260 -11.18 -7.25 8.78
C ASN A 260 -11.62 -6.33 9.92
N VAL A 261 -12.87 -6.48 10.35
CA VAL A 261 -13.48 -5.68 11.43
C VAL A 261 -12.65 -5.75 12.72
N LYS A 262 -12.09 -6.91 13.07
CA LYS A 262 -11.25 -7.06 14.27
C LYS A 262 -9.99 -6.20 14.19
N ALA A 263 -9.34 -6.17 13.04
CA ALA A 263 -8.17 -5.33 12.81
C ALA A 263 -8.53 -3.84 12.85
N GLN A 264 -9.66 -3.45 12.25
CA GLN A 264 -10.12 -2.07 12.25
C GLN A 264 -10.42 -1.56 13.67
N VAL A 265 -11.17 -2.34 14.47
CA VAL A 265 -11.47 -1.98 15.87
C VAL A 265 -10.18 -1.85 16.68
N LEU A 266 -9.27 -2.82 16.54
CA LEU A 266 -7.99 -2.77 17.25
C LEU A 266 -7.18 -1.52 16.89
N THR A 267 -7.10 -1.20 15.59
CA THR A 267 -6.38 -0.01 15.12
C THR A 267 -7.03 1.26 15.67
N ALA A 268 -8.36 1.40 15.58
CA ALA A 268 -9.08 2.59 16.03
C ALA A 268 -9.01 2.84 17.55
N GLU A 269 -8.80 1.80 18.34
CA GLU A 269 -8.60 1.93 19.79
C GLU A 269 -7.22 2.50 20.16
N VAL A 270 -6.26 2.52 19.22
CA VAL A 270 -4.84 2.77 19.51
C VAL A 270 -4.25 3.91 18.66
N LEU A 271 -4.65 4.03 17.39
CA LEU A 271 -4.06 4.92 16.38
C LEU A 271 -5.04 5.98 15.89
#